data_AF-A0A497JR67-F1
#
_entry.id   AF-A0A497JR67-F1
#
_cell.length_a   1.000
_cell.length_b   1.000
_cell.length_c   1.000
_cell.angle_alpha   90.00
_cell.angle_beta   90.00
_cell.angle_gamma   90.00
#
_symmetry.space_group_name_H-M   'P 1'
#
loop_
_entity.id
_entity.type
_entity.pdbx_description
1 polymer ?
#
loop_
_entity_poly.entity_id
_entity_poly.type
_entity_poly.pdbx_seq_one_letter_code
_entity_poly.pdbx_strand_id
1 'polypeptide(L)'
;MSENLDAKIASFEQTLQKLATQIATGALLEKIPPDELLEKTEEDVNKLSELAEEMKEELLMLKPEKAYSVERCCRNVTQTLTTFRDILLQKSVDPLANSRLALDQLRKALTDGSDYLVLIKELRGNPSPLIEAILKMRMTCEGKGQVLTIKVPEEAKTFFEHFYKHIQALAASLNVMEKTLADMKQHLNELHRQVLRMGSREEEEEEREKNGGKASEKAEKQLSLQNFRGKGG
;
A
#
# COMPACT_ATOMS: atom_id res chain seq x y z
N MET A 1 -9.13 -0.86 -15.36
CA MET A 1 -9.56 -1.89 -14.39
C MET A 1 -10.91 -2.50 -14.79
N SER A 2 -11.95 -1.71 -15.11
CA SER A 2 -13.28 -2.27 -15.45
C SER A 2 -13.33 -3.14 -16.70
N GLU A 3 -12.56 -2.81 -17.76
CA GLU A 3 -12.59 -3.58 -19.02
C GLU A 3 -12.10 -5.03 -18.85
N ASN A 4 -11.19 -5.29 -17.92
CA ASN A 4 -10.72 -6.64 -17.63
C ASN A 4 -11.79 -7.42 -16.85
N LEU A 5 -12.39 -6.79 -15.84
CA LEU A 5 -13.46 -7.42 -15.04
C LEU A 5 -14.67 -7.78 -15.90
N ASP A 6 -15.09 -6.91 -16.81
CA ASP A 6 -16.23 -7.18 -17.70
C ASP A 6 -15.96 -8.37 -18.64
N ALA A 7 -14.73 -8.47 -19.17
CA ALA A 7 -14.32 -9.62 -19.97
C ALA A 7 -14.31 -10.92 -19.15
N LYS A 8 -13.84 -10.88 -17.90
CA LYS A 8 -13.86 -12.03 -16.98
C LYS A 8 -15.28 -12.47 -16.62
N ILE A 9 -16.18 -11.53 -16.33
CA ILE A 9 -17.59 -11.80 -16.07
C ILE A 9 -18.23 -12.50 -17.28
N ALA A 10 -18.03 -11.96 -18.48
CA ALA A 10 -18.57 -12.55 -19.70
C ALA A 10 -18.01 -13.95 -19.94
N SER A 11 -16.70 -14.15 -19.75
CA SER A 11 -16.03 -15.45 -19.89
C SER A 11 -16.56 -16.48 -18.89
N PHE A 12 -16.78 -16.07 -17.64
CA PHE A 12 -17.33 -16.91 -16.58
C PHE A 12 -18.78 -17.31 -16.89
N GLU A 13 -19.62 -16.35 -17.28
CA GLU A 13 -21.01 -16.58 -17.67
C GLU A 13 -21.14 -17.51 -18.89
N GLN A 14 -20.30 -17.31 -19.91
CA GLN A 14 -20.24 -18.20 -21.08
C GLN A 14 -19.84 -19.62 -20.69
N THR A 15 -18.86 -19.78 -19.79
CA THR A 15 -18.39 -21.10 -19.35
C THR A 15 -19.45 -21.82 -18.52
N LEU A 16 -20.14 -21.11 -17.63
CA LEU A 16 -21.31 -21.64 -16.90
C LEU A 16 -22.43 -22.07 -17.85
N GLN A 17 -22.77 -21.23 -18.83
CA GLN A 17 -23.84 -21.52 -19.79
C GLN A 17 -23.49 -22.72 -20.69
N LYS A 18 -22.22 -22.85 -21.10
CA LYS A 18 -21.72 -24.00 -21.87
C LYS A 18 -21.94 -25.29 -21.08
N LEU A 19 -21.47 -25.36 -19.84
CA LEU A 19 -21.64 -26.54 -18.97
C LEU A 19 -23.13 -26.83 -18.70
N ALA A 20 -23.93 -25.81 -18.40
CA ALA A 20 -25.38 -25.97 -18.20
C ALA A 20 -26.07 -26.55 -19.45
N THR A 21 -25.67 -26.09 -20.62
CA THR A 21 -26.18 -26.59 -21.91
C THR A 21 -25.77 -28.04 -22.13
N GLN A 22 -24.51 -28.40 -21.86
CA GLN A 22 -24.03 -29.78 -22.00
C GLN A 22 -24.75 -30.76 -21.03
N ILE A 23 -25.11 -30.32 -19.83
CA ILE A 23 -25.95 -31.11 -18.91
C ILE A 23 -27.37 -31.24 -19.47
N ALA A 24 -27.98 -30.13 -19.93
CA ALA A 24 -29.37 -30.10 -20.40
C ALA A 24 -29.58 -30.89 -21.70
N THR A 25 -28.61 -30.87 -22.62
CA THR A 25 -28.66 -31.62 -23.89
C THR A 25 -28.32 -33.09 -23.71
N GLY A 26 -27.90 -33.50 -22.51
CA GLY A 26 -27.43 -34.86 -22.26
C GLY A 26 -26.09 -35.18 -22.93
N ALA A 27 -25.25 -34.19 -23.17
CA ALA A 27 -23.84 -34.42 -23.54
C ALA A 27 -23.02 -34.88 -22.32
N LEU A 28 -23.41 -34.43 -21.12
CA LEU A 28 -22.89 -34.90 -19.83
C LEU A 28 -23.94 -35.82 -19.19
N LEU A 29 -23.83 -37.12 -19.47
CA LEU A 29 -24.74 -38.14 -18.94
C LEU A 29 -24.18 -38.80 -17.69
N GLU A 30 -25.11 -39.17 -16.81
CA GLU A 30 -24.88 -40.00 -15.61
C GLU A 30 -24.29 -41.39 -15.90
N LYS A 31 -24.29 -41.82 -17.16
CA LYS A 31 -23.77 -43.12 -17.61
C LYS A 31 -22.34 -43.07 -18.15
N ILE A 32 -21.74 -41.87 -18.24
CA ILE A 32 -20.37 -41.69 -18.70
C ILE A 32 -19.42 -42.12 -17.57
N PRO A 33 -18.33 -42.85 -17.85
CA PRO A 33 -17.31 -43.18 -16.84
C PRO A 33 -16.64 -41.92 -16.28
N PRO A 34 -16.14 -41.95 -15.03
CA PRO A 34 -15.51 -40.79 -14.39
C PRO A 34 -14.37 -40.15 -15.20
N ASP A 35 -13.52 -40.97 -15.83
CA ASP A 35 -12.36 -40.48 -16.60
C ASP A 35 -12.79 -39.67 -17.84
N GLU A 36 -13.77 -40.15 -18.58
CA GLU A 36 -14.31 -39.45 -19.77
C GLU A 36 -15.10 -38.20 -19.36
N LEU A 37 -15.80 -38.25 -18.23
CA LEU A 37 -16.49 -37.09 -17.68
C LEU A 37 -15.50 -36.00 -17.24
N LEU A 38 -14.40 -36.39 -16.62
CA LEU A 38 -13.32 -35.48 -16.23
C LEU A 38 -12.69 -34.84 -17.46
N GLU A 39 -12.29 -35.63 -18.47
CA GLU A 39 -11.66 -35.13 -19.70
C GLU A 39 -12.53 -34.07 -20.41
N LYS A 40 -13.85 -34.27 -20.43
CA LYS A 40 -14.80 -33.34 -21.07
C LYS A 40 -15.04 -32.05 -20.30
N THR A 41 -14.83 -32.06 -18.98
CA THR A 41 -15.23 -30.95 -18.09
C THR A 41 -14.05 -30.24 -17.45
N GLU A 42 -12.87 -30.85 -17.43
CA GLU A 42 -11.70 -30.35 -16.69
C GLU A 42 -11.29 -28.94 -17.11
N GLU A 43 -11.25 -28.65 -18.41
CA GLU A 43 -10.90 -27.31 -18.92
C GLU A 43 -11.90 -26.26 -18.41
N ASP A 44 -13.21 -26.51 -18.56
CA ASP A 44 -14.25 -25.57 -18.17
C ASP A 44 -14.32 -25.39 -16.65
N VAL A 45 -14.15 -26.48 -15.88
CA VAL A 45 -14.15 -26.46 -14.41
C VAL A 45 -12.94 -25.71 -13.86
N ASN A 46 -11.74 -25.94 -14.40
CA ASN A 46 -10.54 -25.21 -13.99
C ASN A 46 -10.69 -23.73 -14.32
N LYS A 47 -11.15 -23.41 -15.53
CA LYS A 47 -11.38 -22.02 -15.95
C LYS A 47 -12.39 -21.30 -15.05
N LEU A 48 -13.48 -21.95 -14.64
CA LEU A 48 -14.43 -21.38 -13.69
C LEU A 48 -13.77 -21.11 -12.33
N SER A 49 -12.99 -22.06 -11.81
CA SER A 49 -12.32 -21.89 -10.52
C SER A 49 -11.32 -20.73 -10.55
N GLU A 50 -10.52 -20.62 -11.61
CA GLU A 50 -9.53 -19.54 -11.79
C GLU A 50 -10.22 -18.18 -11.88
N LEU A 51 -11.22 -18.05 -12.77
CA LEU A 51 -11.98 -16.81 -12.93
C LEU A 51 -12.69 -16.40 -11.64
N ALA A 52 -13.20 -17.36 -10.85
CA ALA A 52 -13.87 -17.06 -9.60
C ALA A 52 -12.92 -16.39 -8.58
N GLU A 53 -11.70 -16.94 -8.43
CA GLU A 53 -10.66 -16.41 -7.56
C GLU A 53 -10.11 -15.07 -8.06
N GLU A 54 -9.88 -14.92 -9.37
CA GLU A 54 -9.42 -13.66 -9.93
C GLU A 54 -10.45 -12.52 -9.73
N MET A 55 -11.73 -12.80 -9.99
CA MET A 55 -12.79 -11.81 -9.79
C MET A 55 -12.96 -11.46 -8.31
N LYS A 56 -12.74 -12.41 -7.40
CA LYS A 56 -12.83 -12.17 -5.94
C LYS A 56 -11.90 -11.03 -5.53
N GLU A 57 -10.63 -11.07 -5.93
CA GLU A 57 -9.65 -10.02 -5.57
C GLU A 57 -10.06 -8.64 -6.12
N GLU A 58 -10.55 -8.59 -7.37
CA GLU A 58 -11.00 -7.33 -7.98
C GLU A 58 -12.24 -6.76 -7.28
N LEU A 59 -13.17 -7.61 -6.83
CA LEU A 59 -14.38 -7.20 -6.13
C LEU A 59 -14.10 -6.70 -4.71
N LEU A 60 -13.14 -7.33 -4.01
CA LEU A 60 -12.71 -6.87 -2.69
C LEU A 60 -12.10 -5.47 -2.75
N MET A 61 -11.39 -5.16 -3.84
CA MET A 61 -10.89 -3.81 -4.10
C MET A 61 -12.01 -2.83 -4.45
N LEU A 62 -13.01 -3.27 -5.22
CA LEU A 62 -14.09 -2.41 -5.69
C LEU A 62 -15.10 -2.06 -4.59
N LYS A 63 -15.44 -3.04 -3.73
CA LYS A 63 -16.44 -2.89 -2.67
C LYS A 63 -16.09 -3.72 -1.43
N PRO A 64 -15.09 -3.30 -0.64
CA PRO A 64 -14.61 -4.03 0.53
C PRO A 64 -15.68 -4.23 1.60
N GLU A 65 -16.74 -3.42 1.62
CA GLU A 65 -17.85 -3.52 2.58
C GLU A 65 -18.64 -4.83 2.41
N LYS A 66 -18.52 -5.49 1.25
CA LYS A 66 -19.16 -6.77 0.94
C LYS A 66 -18.18 -7.96 1.00
N ALA A 67 -16.99 -7.78 1.58
CA ALA A 67 -15.92 -8.78 1.60
C ALA A 67 -16.38 -10.18 2.02
N TYR A 68 -17.08 -10.28 3.15
CA TYR A 68 -17.62 -11.56 3.63
C TYR A 68 -18.52 -12.26 2.60
N SER A 69 -19.35 -11.50 1.88
CA SER A 69 -20.27 -12.08 0.88
C SER A 69 -19.51 -12.55 -0.35
N VAL A 70 -18.54 -11.76 -0.83
CA VAL A 70 -17.67 -12.10 -1.95
C VAL A 70 -16.87 -13.37 -1.65
N GLU A 71 -16.20 -13.42 -0.50
CA GLU A 71 -15.43 -14.58 -0.06
C GLU A 71 -16.29 -15.83 0.09
N ARG A 72 -17.48 -15.69 0.69
CA ARG A 72 -18.41 -16.81 0.87
C ARG A 72 -18.88 -17.37 -0.47
N CYS A 73 -19.32 -16.52 -1.40
CA CYS A 73 -19.81 -16.96 -2.70
C CYS A 73 -18.68 -17.59 -3.54
N CYS A 74 -17.51 -16.95 -3.59
CA CYS A 74 -16.34 -17.51 -4.26
C CYS A 74 -15.99 -18.90 -3.71
N ARG A 75 -15.91 -19.03 -2.37
CA ARG A 75 -15.62 -20.31 -1.71
C ARG A 75 -16.67 -21.38 -2.01
N ASN A 76 -17.95 -21.04 -2.07
CA ASN A 76 -18.99 -22.02 -2.39
C ASN A 76 -18.78 -22.60 -3.79
N VAL A 77 -18.50 -21.75 -4.78
CA VAL A 77 -18.20 -22.16 -6.16
C VAL A 77 -16.94 -23.02 -6.21
N THR A 78 -15.82 -22.52 -5.68
CA THR A 78 -14.54 -23.24 -5.78
C THR A 78 -14.60 -24.57 -5.02
N GLN A 79 -15.19 -24.60 -3.83
CA GLN A 79 -15.33 -25.84 -3.05
C GLN A 79 -16.22 -26.89 -3.73
N THR A 80 -17.32 -26.47 -4.36
CA THR A 80 -18.20 -27.43 -5.07
C THR A 80 -17.54 -27.98 -6.33
N LEU A 81 -16.78 -27.15 -7.07
CA LEU A 81 -15.96 -27.60 -8.20
C LEU A 81 -14.82 -28.53 -7.76
N THR A 82 -14.16 -28.25 -6.63
CA THR A 82 -13.15 -29.16 -6.06
C THR A 82 -13.78 -30.49 -5.66
N THR A 83 -14.93 -30.46 -4.97
CA THR A 83 -15.64 -31.68 -4.56
C THR A 83 -16.08 -32.51 -5.77
N PHE A 84 -16.53 -31.87 -6.85
CA PHE A 84 -16.81 -32.52 -8.14
C PHE A 84 -15.60 -33.31 -8.64
N ARG A 85 -14.42 -32.66 -8.70
CA ARG A 85 -13.18 -33.28 -9.16
C ARG A 85 -12.76 -34.44 -8.26
N ASP A 86 -12.82 -34.24 -6.95
CA ASP A 86 -12.41 -35.25 -5.96
C ASP A 86 -13.26 -36.53 -6.07
N ILE A 87 -14.56 -36.39 -6.30
CA ILE A 87 -15.46 -37.55 -6.50
C ILE A 87 -15.09 -38.32 -7.77
N LEU A 88 -14.74 -37.63 -8.86
CA LEU A 88 -14.35 -38.28 -10.12
C LEU A 88 -13.02 -39.03 -9.99
N LEU A 89 -12.08 -38.50 -9.21
CA LEU A 89 -10.77 -39.14 -8.97
C LEU A 89 -10.84 -40.29 -7.96
N GLN A 90 -11.93 -40.40 -7.20
CA GLN A 90 -12.09 -41.44 -6.19
C GLN A 90 -12.29 -42.81 -6.85
N LYS A 91 -11.45 -43.78 -6.49
CA LYS A 91 -11.64 -45.18 -6.90
C LYS A 91 -12.77 -45.81 -6.09
N SER A 92 -13.81 -46.27 -6.78
CA SER A 92 -14.99 -46.92 -6.20
C SER A 92 -15.24 -48.27 -6.84
N VAL A 93 -15.92 -49.16 -6.11
CA VAL A 93 -16.43 -50.44 -6.62
C VAL A 93 -17.52 -50.22 -7.66
N ASP A 94 -18.25 -49.09 -7.59
CA ASP A 94 -19.18 -48.62 -8.60
C ASP A 94 -18.77 -47.23 -9.12
N PRO A 95 -17.99 -47.16 -10.21
CA PRO A 95 -17.56 -45.89 -10.81
C PRO A 95 -18.71 -45.04 -11.38
N LEU A 96 -19.84 -45.65 -11.74
CA LEU A 96 -20.98 -44.92 -12.28
C LEU A 96 -21.72 -44.16 -11.18
N ALA A 97 -21.78 -44.70 -9.96
CA ALA A 97 -22.29 -43.96 -8.81
C ALA A 97 -21.49 -42.67 -8.56
N ASN A 98 -20.16 -42.70 -8.70
CA ASN A 98 -19.32 -41.51 -8.58
C ASN A 98 -19.64 -40.47 -9.66
N SER A 99 -19.88 -40.91 -10.90
CA SER A 99 -20.23 -40.01 -12.00
C SER A 99 -21.57 -39.29 -11.74
N ARG A 100 -22.55 -39.99 -11.15
CA ARG A 100 -23.84 -39.40 -10.75
C ARG A 100 -23.68 -38.36 -9.64
N LEU A 101 -22.96 -38.73 -8.58
CA LEU A 101 -22.67 -37.82 -7.45
C LEU A 101 -21.87 -36.59 -7.88
N ALA A 102 -20.89 -36.78 -8.78
CA ALA A 102 -20.12 -35.69 -9.36
C ALA A 102 -21.03 -34.75 -10.16
N LEU A 103 -21.89 -35.28 -11.05
CA LEU A 103 -22.83 -34.44 -11.79
C LEU A 103 -23.78 -33.64 -10.89
N ASP A 104 -24.18 -34.19 -9.74
CA ASP A 104 -24.95 -33.42 -8.74
C ASP A 104 -24.13 -32.28 -8.13
N GLN A 105 -22.84 -32.50 -7.83
CA GLN A 105 -21.95 -31.41 -7.40
C GLN A 105 -21.73 -30.38 -8.51
N LEU A 106 -21.65 -30.80 -9.77
CA LEU A 106 -21.51 -29.87 -10.90
C LEU A 106 -22.78 -29.02 -11.06
N ARG A 107 -23.98 -29.62 -10.99
CA ARG A 107 -25.25 -28.88 -11.00
C ARG A 107 -25.32 -27.87 -9.85
N LYS A 108 -24.86 -28.27 -8.66
CA LYS A 108 -24.75 -27.37 -7.50
C LYS A 108 -23.77 -26.22 -7.77
N ALA A 109 -22.58 -26.52 -8.31
CA ALA A 109 -21.59 -25.51 -8.67
C ALA A 109 -22.10 -24.51 -9.70
N LEU A 110 -22.95 -24.95 -10.66
CA LEU A 110 -23.61 -24.03 -11.59
C LEU A 110 -24.60 -23.09 -10.90
N THR A 111 -25.27 -23.57 -9.84
CA THR A 111 -26.18 -22.76 -9.04
C THR A 111 -25.41 -21.75 -8.20
N ASP A 112 -24.39 -22.22 -7.46
CA ASP A 112 -23.49 -21.37 -6.68
C ASP A 112 -22.78 -20.34 -7.58
N GLY A 113 -22.40 -20.73 -8.80
CA GLY A 113 -21.79 -19.85 -9.80
C GLY A 113 -22.74 -18.78 -10.33
N SER A 114 -24.02 -19.13 -10.50
CA SER A 114 -25.06 -18.17 -10.89
C SER A 114 -25.33 -17.16 -9.77
N ASP A 115 -25.40 -17.62 -8.52
CA ASP A 115 -25.53 -16.75 -7.34
C ASP A 115 -24.33 -15.81 -7.23
N TYR A 116 -23.12 -16.32 -7.47
CA TYR A 116 -21.92 -15.50 -7.49
C TYR A 116 -21.97 -14.46 -8.62
N LEU A 117 -22.40 -14.82 -9.83
CA LEU A 117 -22.58 -13.88 -10.94
C LEU A 117 -23.56 -12.74 -10.61
N VAL A 118 -24.67 -13.04 -9.94
CA VAL A 118 -25.63 -12.02 -9.50
C VAL A 118 -24.94 -11.03 -8.57
N LEU A 119 -24.20 -11.53 -7.58
CA LEU A 119 -23.42 -10.69 -6.67
C LEU A 119 -22.39 -9.85 -7.44
N ILE A 120 -21.61 -10.46 -8.34
CA ILE A 120 -20.59 -9.76 -9.14
C ILE A 120 -21.21 -8.61 -9.94
N LYS A 121 -22.34 -8.86 -10.61
CA LYS A 121 -23.04 -7.84 -11.42
C LYS A 121 -23.59 -6.71 -10.54
N GLU A 122 -24.10 -7.01 -9.35
CA GLU A 122 -24.52 -6.02 -8.35
C GLU A 122 -23.35 -5.11 -7.94
N LEU A 123 -22.23 -5.71 -7.55
CA LEU A 123 -21.04 -4.99 -7.06
C LEU A 123 -20.40 -4.16 -8.16
N ARG A 124 -20.36 -4.68 -9.39
CA ARG A 124 -19.87 -3.97 -10.59
C ARG A 124 -20.74 -2.76 -10.92
N GLY A 125 -22.06 -2.87 -10.76
CA GLY A 125 -22.99 -1.76 -10.97
C GLY A 125 -23.01 -0.73 -9.83
N ASN A 126 -22.49 -1.08 -8.65
CA ASN A 126 -22.52 -0.25 -7.46
C ASN A 126 -21.19 -0.32 -6.68
N PRO A 127 -20.10 0.28 -7.19
CA PRO A 127 -18.81 0.30 -6.50
C PRO A 127 -18.87 1.04 -5.16
N SER A 128 -17.85 0.90 -4.32
CA SER A 128 -17.76 1.68 -3.08
C SER A 128 -17.58 3.18 -3.40
N PRO A 129 -18.47 4.06 -2.91
CA PRO A 129 -18.34 5.50 -3.12
C PRO A 129 -17.03 6.06 -2.53
N LEU A 130 -16.57 5.48 -1.42
CA LEU A 130 -15.32 5.86 -0.78
C LEU A 130 -14.11 5.51 -1.66
N ILE A 131 -14.04 4.27 -2.15
CA ILE A 131 -12.95 3.83 -3.04
C ILE A 131 -12.95 4.65 -4.33
N GLU A 132 -14.13 4.91 -4.91
CA GLU A 132 -14.25 5.73 -6.11
C GLU A 132 -13.72 7.16 -5.87
N ALA A 133 -14.06 7.77 -4.74
CA ALA A 133 -13.55 9.09 -4.36
C ALA A 133 -12.02 9.08 -4.18
N ILE A 134 -11.47 8.06 -3.51
CA ILE A 134 -10.02 7.89 -3.31
C ILE A 134 -9.30 7.73 -4.66
N LEU A 135 -9.81 6.90 -5.57
CA LEU A 135 -9.22 6.69 -6.89
C LEU A 135 -9.25 7.97 -7.74
N LYS A 136 -10.36 8.69 -7.76
CA LYS A 136 -10.46 10.00 -8.44
C LYS A 136 -9.47 11.01 -7.87
N MET A 137 -9.30 11.04 -6.55
CA MET A 137 -8.35 11.91 -5.87
C MET A 137 -6.92 11.58 -6.27
N ARG A 138 -6.55 10.28 -6.28
CA ARG A 138 -5.26 9.82 -6.75
C ARG A 138 -4.96 10.26 -8.18
N MET A 139 -5.88 9.98 -9.12
CA MET A 139 -5.68 10.37 -10.53
C MET A 139 -5.52 11.88 -10.71
N THR A 140 -6.27 12.67 -9.94
CA THR A 140 -6.18 14.14 -9.99
C THR A 140 -4.84 14.65 -9.44
N CYS A 141 -4.33 14.04 -8.35
CA CYS A 141 -3.00 14.34 -7.83
C CYS A 141 -1.88 13.97 -8.82
N GLU A 142 -1.94 12.79 -9.43
CA GLU A 142 -0.96 12.31 -10.41
C GLU A 142 -0.94 13.21 -11.66
N GLY A 143 -2.09 13.77 -12.06
CA GLY A 143 -2.22 14.72 -13.16
C GLY A 143 -1.83 16.17 -12.83
N LYS A 144 -1.30 16.47 -11.63
CA LYS A 144 -1.06 17.84 -11.10
C LYS A 144 -2.32 18.73 -11.10
N GLY A 145 -3.51 18.14 -11.13
CA GLY A 145 -4.78 18.85 -11.05
C GLY A 145 -5.10 19.28 -9.62
N GLN A 146 -5.98 20.27 -9.45
CA GLN A 146 -6.48 20.64 -8.13
C GLN A 146 -7.53 19.62 -7.66
N VAL A 147 -7.27 18.94 -6.55
CA VAL A 147 -8.17 17.95 -5.91
C VAL A 147 -9.52 18.57 -5.48
N LEU A 148 -9.60 19.91 -5.41
CA LEU A 148 -10.75 20.69 -4.95
C LEU A 148 -12.04 20.50 -5.77
N THR A 149 -11.96 19.90 -6.97
CA THR A 149 -13.14 19.66 -7.84
C THR A 149 -13.86 18.34 -7.55
N ILE A 150 -13.32 17.48 -6.68
CA ILE A 150 -13.92 16.17 -6.41
C ILE A 150 -15.01 16.32 -5.37
N LYS A 151 -16.27 16.10 -5.79
CA LYS A 151 -17.39 15.99 -4.86
C LYS A 151 -17.25 14.68 -4.08
N VAL A 152 -17.00 14.80 -2.79
CA VAL A 152 -16.98 13.66 -1.86
C VAL A 152 -18.43 13.19 -1.63
N PRO A 153 -18.75 11.90 -1.84
CA PRO A 153 -20.05 11.33 -1.51
C PRO A 153 -20.40 11.56 -0.03
N GLU A 154 -21.66 11.78 0.29
CA GLU A 154 -22.11 12.04 1.68
C GLU A 154 -21.66 10.94 2.64
N GLU A 155 -21.72 9.69 2.17
CA GLU A 155 -21.36 8.48 2.92
C GLU A 155 -19.87 8.44 3.29
N ALA A 156 -19.03 9.14 2.53
CA ALA A 156 -17.58 9.19 2.71
C ALA A 156 -17.10 10.48 3.42
N LYS A 157 -17.97 11.48 3.64
CA LYS A 157 -17.56 12.78 4.17
C LYS A 157 -16.83 12.69 5.50
N THR A 158 -17.37 11.94 6.47
CA THR A 158 -16.78 11.79 7.80
C THR A 158 -15.35 11.23 7.73
N PHE A 159 -15.11 10.28 6.82
CA PHE A 159 -13.77 9.74 6.59
C PHE A 159 -12.82 10.82 6.09
N PHE A 160 -13.23 11.58 5.06
CA PHE A 160 -12.39 12.63 4.48
C PHE A 160 -12.16 13.80 5.44
N GLU A 161 -13.15 14.18 6.25
CA GLU A 161 -13.00 15.20 7.30
C GLU A 161 -11.97 14.78 8.35
N HIS A 162 -12.05 13.54 8.82
CA HIS A 162 -11.09 13.00 9.77
C HIS A 162 -9.69 12.90 9.15
N PHE A 163 -9.59 12.36 7.92
CA PHE A 163 -8.34 12.27 7.18
C PHE A 163 -7.70 13.65 6.96
N TYR A 164 -8.50 14.64 6.61
CA TYR A 164 -8.04 16.02 6.45
C TYR A 164 -7.47 16.61 7.75
N LYS A 165 -8.13 16.38 8.90
CA LYS A 165 -7.62 16.80 10.21
C LYS A 165 -6.24 16.18 10.51
N HIS A 166 -6.04 14.90 10.16
CA HIS A 166 -4.73 14.25 10.32
C HIS A 166 -3.65 14.87 9.43
N ILE A 167 -3.97 15.19 8.17
CA ILE A 167 -3.04 15.88 7.27
C ILE A 167 -2.66 17.26 7.85
N GLN A 168 -3.63 18.02 8.37
CA GLN A 168 -3.37 19.32 8.98
C GLN A 168 -2.47 19.20 10.22
N ALA A 169 -2.73 18.23 11.09
CA ALA A 169 -1.90 17.97 12.26
C ALA A 169 -0.46 17.61 11.87
N LEU A 170 -0.29 16.77 10.84
CA LEU A 170 1.03 16.41 10.32
C LEU A 170 1.78 17.62 9.75
N ALA A 171 1.11 18.44 8.94
CA ALA A 171 1.69 19.66 8.39
C ALA A 171 2.12 20.65 9.49
N ALA A 172 1.31 20.81 10.54
CA ALA A 172 1.67 21.61 11.70
C ALA A 172 2.91 21.07 12.42
N SER A 173 2.99 19.75 12.63
CA SER A 173 4.15 19.10 13.24
C SER A 173 5.42 19.28 12.40
N LEU A 174 5.30 19.22 11.08
CA LEU A 174 6.43 19.38 10.16
C LEU A 174 6.97 20.81 10.19
N ASN A 175 6.09 21.82 10.21
CA ASN A 175 6.46 23.22 10.38
C ASN A 175 7.20 23.48 11.71
N VAL A 176 6.75 22.86 12.80
CA VAL A 176 7.44 22.98 14.10
C VAL A 176 8.85 22.38 14.00
N MET A 177 8.97 21.21 13.39
CA MET A 177 10.26 20.54 13.20
C MET A 177 11.23 21.37 12.34
N GLU A 178 10.75 21.93 11.22
CA GLU A 178 11.54 22.83 10.37
C GLU A 178 12.06 24.03 11.14
N LYS A 179 11.21 24.64 11.98
CA LYS A 179 11.61 25.77 12.83
C LYS A 179 12.68 25.36 13.84
N THR A 180 12.49 24.24 14.54
CA THR A 180 13.49 23.72 15.49
C THR A 180 14.82 23.43 14.81
N LEU A 181 14.80 22.89 13.59
CA LEU A 181 16.01 22.60 12.82
C LEU A 181 16.72 23.89 12.37
N ALA A 182 15.96 24.93 12.03
CA ALA A 182 16.51 26.26 11.76
C ALA A 182 17.17 26.87 13.01
N ASP A 183 16.54 26.76 14.17
CA ASP A 183 17.09 27.25 15.45
C ASP A 183 18.38 26.50 15.82
N MET A 184 18.40 25.17 15.65
CA MET A 184 19.61 24.36 15.86
C MET A 184 20.76 24.80 14.95
N LYS A 185 20.47 25.10 13.67
CA LYS A 185 21.47 25.60 12.74
C LYS A 185 22.04 26.95 13.18
N GLN A 186 21.21 27.84 13.73
CA GLN A 186 21.67 29.11 14.30
C GLN A 186 22.59 28.89 15.50
N HIS A 187 22.21 28.02 16.44
CA HIS A 187 23.05 27.69 17.60
C HIS A 187 24.40 27.08 17.19
N LEU A 188 24.43 26.22 16.17
CA LEU A 188 25.65 25.60 15.68
C LEU A 188 26.59 26.63 15.03
N ASN A 189 26.04 27.57 14.26
CA ASN A 189 26.82 28.68 13.70
C ASN A 189 27.38 29.60 14.79
N GLU A 190 26.61 29.88 15.84
CA GLU A 190 27.08 30.67 16.97
C GLU A 190 28.17 29.94 17.75
N LEU A 191 28.00 28.64 18.01
CA LEU A 191 29.05 27.81 18.61
C LEU A 191 30.33 27.82 17.77
N HIS A 192 30.21 27.65 16.45
CA HIS A 192 31.36 27.69 15.53
C HIS A 192 32.08 29.04 15.60
N ARG A 193 31.32 30.15 15.63
CA ARG A 193 31.85 31.50 15.78
C ARG A 193 32.53 31.72 17.14
N GLN A 194 31.98 31.15 18.22
CA GLN A 194 32.61 31.18 19.54
C GLN A 194 33.92 30.38 19.58
N VAL A 195 33.95 29.19 18.96
CA VAL A 195 35.17 28.38 18.82
C VAL A 195 36.24 29.13 18.03
N LEU A 196 35.89 29.76 16.90
CA LEU A 196 36.83 30.58 16.13
C LEU A 196 37.39 31.74 16.96
N ARG A 197 36.55 32.44 17.73
CA ARG A 197 36.99 33.52 18.63
C ARG A 197 37.90 33.06 19.75
N MET A 198 37.72 31.85 20.28
CA MET A 198 38.63 31.30 21.29
C MET A 198 40.02 31.08 20.70
N GLY A 199 40.10 30.52 19.48
CA GLY A 199 41.39 30.36 18.79
C GLY A 199 42.09 31.69 18.48
N SER A 200 41.35 32.74 18.08
CA SER A 200 41.92 34.07 17.83
C SER A 200 42.37 34.77 19.12
N ARG A 201 41.72 34.49 20.26
CA ARG A 201 42.05 35.11 21.54
C ARG A 201 43.33 34.53 22.14
N GLU A 202 43.61 33.25 21.89
CA GLU A 202 44.91 32.63 22.21
C GLU A 202 46.06 33.28 21.40
N GLU A 203 45.82 33.63 20.12
CA GLU A 203 46.80 34.35 19.30
C GLU A 203 47.03 35.81 19.77
N GLU A 204 45.97 36.52 20.19
CA GLU A 204 46.08 37.89 20.73
C GLU A 204 46.73 37.94 22.14
N GLU A 205 46.50 36.92 22.98
CA GLU A 205 47.14 36.79 24.29
C GLU A 205 48.63 36.39 24.14
N GLU A 206 48.97 35.50 23.19
CA GLU A 206 50.38 35.18 22.87
C GLU A 206 51.16 36.36 22.25
N GLU A 207 50.55 37.17 21.38
CA GLU A 207 51.21 38.37 20.82
C GLU A 207 51.42 39.46 21.89
N ARG A 208 50.50 39.61 22.85
CA ARG A 208 50.67 40.53 23.98
C ARG A 208 51.76 40.08 24.95
N GLU A 209 51.90 38.78 25.22
CA GLU A 209 53.01 38.25 26.02
C GLU A 209 54.36 38.37 25.30
N LYS A 210 54.41 38.12 23.98
CA LYS A 210 55.64 38.26 23.18
C LYS A 210 56.12 39.72 23.05
N ASN A 211 55.21 40.70 23.04
CA ASN A 211 55.58 42.13 23.03
C ASN A 211 55.83 42.73 24.42
N GLY A 212 55.26 42.18 25.49
CA GLY A 212 55.51 42.62 26.87
C GLY A 212 56.91 42.31 27.39
N GLY A 213 57.54 41.23 26.89
CA GLY A 213 58.86 40.77 27.35
C GLY A 213 60.05 41.65 26.92
N LYS A 214 59.95 42.42 25.83
CA LYS A 214 61.09 43.20 25.30
C LYS A 214 61.28 44.59 25.95
N ALA A 215 60.30 45.07 26.72
CA ALA A 215 60.39 46.38 27.39
C ALA A 215 61.10 46.31 28.76
N SER A 216 61.09 45.15 29.43
CA SER A 216 61.58 45.06 30.82
C SER A 216 63.11 44.88 30.93
N GLU A 217 63.77 44.19 29.99
CA GLU A 217 65.23 43.96 30.07
C GLU A 217 66.10 45.18 29.68
N LYS A 218 65.54 46.17 28.96
CA LYS A 218 66.28 47.41 28.65
C LYS A 218 66.23 48.45 29.78
N ALA A 219 65.23 48.40 30.66
CA ALA A 219 65.06 49.38 31.73
C ALA A 219 65.99 49.10 32.94
N GLU A 220 66.25 47.84 33.27
CA GLU A 220 67.09 47.51 34.45
C GLU A 220 68.60 47.71 34.23
N LYS A 221 69.08 47.68 32.98
CA LYS A 221 70.49 48.00 32.68
C LYS A 221 70.81 49.50 32.56
N GLN A 222 69.79 50.37 32.50
CA GLN A 222 70.00 51.82 32.39
C GLN A 222 69.90 52.57 33.73
N LEU A 223 69.38 51.96 34.80
CA LEU A 223 69.21 52.63 36.10
C LEU A 223 70.41 52.46 37.06
N SER A 224 71.40 51.61 36.74
CA SER A 224 72.54 51.32 37.62
C SER A 224 73.81 52.16 37.38
N LEU A 225 73.78 53.18 36.51
CA LEU A 225 74.97 53.99 36.17
C LEU A 225 74.90 55.49 36.54
N GLN A 226 73.86 55.98 37.23
CA GLN A 226 73.74 57.42 37.54
C GLN A 226 74.14 57.84 38.97
N ASN A 227 74.67 56.93 39.80
CA ASN A 227 75.23 57.29 41.10
C ASN A 227 76.74 57.58 41.02
N PHE A 228 77.17 58.67 40.38
CA PHE A 228 78.53 59.20 40.55
C PHE A 228 78.67 60.70 40.26
N ARG A 229 79.08 61.46 41.30
CA ARG A 229 79.70 62.81 41.35
C ARG A 229 78.87 64.02 40.88
N GLY A 230 78.89 65.17 41.55
CA GLY A 230 79.67 65.64 42.70
C GLY A 230 79.33 67.11 43.00
N LYS A 231 79.35 67.49 44.29
CA LYS A 231 79.31 68.88 44.78
C LYS A 231 80.64 69.57 44.49
N GLY A 232 80.59 70.85 44.12
CA GLY A 232 81.74 71.75 44.13
C GLY A 232 81.42 73.10 43.49
N GLY A 233 81.03 74.07 44.32
CA GLY A 233 81.33 75.48 44.08
C GLY A 233 82.68 75.83 44.69
#